data_AF-A0A9N8H6T1-F1
#
_entry.id   AF-A0A9N8H6T1-F1
#
_cell.length_a   1.000
_cell.length_b   1.000
_cell.length_c   1.000
_cell.angle_alpha   90.00
_cell.angle_beta   90.00
_cell.angle_gamma   90.00
#
_symmetry.space_group_name_H-M   'P 1'
#
loop_
_entity.id
_entity.type
_entity.pdbx_description
1 polymer ?
#
loop_
_entity_poly.entity_id
_entity_poly.type
_entity_poly.pdbx_seq_one_letter_code
_entity_poly.pdbx_strand_id
1 'polypeptide(L)'
;MEGINYYLFLAAMENREGALNLAKGNVAEALEILENAVHILDQLAQLPEILQFNLQRPHYCVSVALPFLQEQDPRYFAYSRALIFSPLIGEVCCIQEIAYYRAVALFNIGMAHQMKGKVLKCIKSQRKAIRFFDSCLSAIALLPIGSQDTDLLRVAALNNKAVILSDMMDFDQAKLALDEVRGKWRHALAQQLTEGAFVRKDIEGFILNTMESVPPTAAACA
;
A
#
# COMPACT_ATOMS: atom_id res chain seq x y z
N MET A 1 23.83 -10.36 13.65
CA MET A 1 22.70 -9.43 13.90
C MET A 1 22.98 -8.04 13.33
N GLU A 2 24.16 -7.46 13.55
CA GLU A 2 24.53 -6.14 12.98
C GLU A 2 24.35 -6.07 11.45
N GLY A 3 24.70 -7.14 10.72
CA GLY A 3 24.49 -7.21 9.27
C GLY A 3 23.02 -7.13 8.84
N ILE A 4 22.11 -7.83 9.54
CA ILE A 4 20.66 -7.81 9.23
C ILE A 4 20.11 -6.39 9.43
N ASN A 5 20.48 -5.76 10.54
CA ASN A 5 20.05 -4.39 10.85
C ASN A 5 20.59 -3.39 9.82
N TYR A 6 21.82 -3.58 9.35
CA TYR A 6 22.40 -2.75 8.29
C TYR A 6 21.63 -2.87 6.97
N TYR A 7 21.36 -4.08 6.49
CA TYR A 7 20.60 -4.28 5.25
C TYR A 7 19.15 -3.83 5.37
N LEU A 8 18.53 -4.00 6.54
CA LEU A 8 17.17 -3.51 6.78
C LEU A 8 17.11 -1.98 6.76
N PHE A 9 18.13 -1.33 7.34
CA PHE A 9 18.29 0.12 7.24
C PHE A 9 18.51 0.57 5.79
N LEU A 10 19.32 -0.15 5.02
CA LEU A 10 19.52 0.14 3.60
C LEU A 10 18.21 0.04 2.82
N ALA A 11 17.43 -1.03 3.01
CA ALA A 11 16.12 -1.16 2.38
C ALA A 11 15.15 -0.01 2.75
N ALA A 12 15.19 0.47 4.00
CA ALA A 12 14.41 1.62 4.44
C ALA A 12 14.85 2.92 3.76
N MET A 13 16.15 3.10 3.56
CA MET A 13 16.70 4.26 2.84
C MET A 13 16.31 4.24 1.36
N GLU A 14 16.42 3.10 0.69
CA GLU A 14 15.95 2.92 -0.68
C GLU A 14 14.43 3.18 -0.77
N ASN A 15 13.62 2.63 0.14
CA ASN A 15 12.18 2.88 0.16
C ASN A 15 11.84 4.36 0.33
N ARG A 16 12.54 5.05 1.23
CA ARG A 16 12.39 6.50 1.46
C ARG A 16 12.73 7.29 0.20
N GLU A 17 13.90 7.04 -0.40
CA GLU A 17 14.33 7.79 -1.59
C GLU A 17 13.42 7.53 -2.79
N GLY A 18 12.96 6.28 -2.96
CA GLY A 18 11.97 5.91 -3.96
C GLY A 18 10.65 6.66 -3.78
N ALA A 19 10.13 6.72 -2.55
CA ALA A 19 8.92 7.48 -2.23
C ALA A 19 9.07 9.00 -2.50
N LEU A 20 10.24 9.58 -2.19
CA LEU A 20 10.54 10.99 -2.47
C LEU A 20 10.64 11.25 -3.99
N ASN A 21 11.22 10.34 -4.76
CA ASN A 21 11.25 10.45 -6.22
C ASN A 21 9.86 10.34 -6.84
N LEU A 22 8.97 9.50 -6.30
CA LEU A 22 7.56 9.50 -6.70
C LEU A 22 6.88 10.83 -6.43
N ALA A 23 7.11 11.43 -5.25
CA ALA A 23 6.53 12.72 -4.91
C ALA A 23 7.00 13.85 -5.86
N LYS A 24 8.23 13.76 -6.37
CA LYS A 24 8.80 14.65 -7.40
C LYS A 24 8.32 14.35 -8.82
N GLY A 25 7.70 13.20 -9.07
CA GLY A 25 7.27 12.75 -10.40
C GLY A 25 8.37 12.00 -11.19
N ASN A 26 9.51 11.70 -10.57
CA ASN A 26 10.62 10.95 -11.15
C ASN A 26 10.34 9.44 -11.15
N VAL A 27 9.32 9.02 -11.90
CA VAL A 27 8.78 7.64 -11.82
C VAL A 27 9.79 6.57 -12.21
N ALA A 28 10.66 6.83 -13.19
CA ALA A 28 11.64 5.83 -13.65
C ALA A 28 12.70 5.53 -12.58
N GLU A 29 13.29 6.58 -12.02
CA GLU A 29 14.27 6.49 -10.93
C GLU A 29 13.65 5.89 -9.66
N ALA A 30 12.42 6.30 -9.32
CA ALA A 30 11.70 5.72 -8.19
C ALA A 30 11.49 4.20 -8.34
N LEU A 31 11.16 3.71 -9.54
CA LEU A 31 10.98 2.28 -9.78
C LEU A 31 12.26 1.50 -9.53
N GLU A 32 13.39 1.96 -10.07
CA GLU A 32 14.69 1.30 -9.89
C GLU A 32 15.08 1.21 -8.40
N ILE A 33 14.96 2.33 -7.68
CA ILE A 33 15.26 2.43 -6.25
C ILE A 33 14.34 1.53 -5.41
N LEU A 34 13.03 1.53 -5.70
CA LEU A 34 12.08 0.68 -4.97
C LEU A 34 12.29 -0.81 -5.26
N GLU A 35 12.67 -1.18 -6.48
CA GLU A 35 13.03 -2.56 -6.84
C GLU A 35 14.27 -3.02 -6.07
N ASN A 36 15.26 -2.14 -5.86
CA ASN A 36 16.41 -2.42 -4.98
C ASN A 36 15.97 -2.68 -3.53
N ALA A 37 15.05 -1.88 -2.99
CA ALA A 37 14.50 -2.10 -1.65
C ALA A 37 13.83 -3.49 -1.53
N VAL A 38 13.02 -3.88 -2.52
CA VAL A 38 12.39 -5.21 -2.55
C VAL A 38 13.44 -6.32 -2.64
N HIS A 39 14.46 -6.14 -3.49
CA HIS A 39 15.54 -7.12 -3.64
C HIS A 39 16.28 -7.39 -2.34
N ILE A 40 16.64 -6.33 -1.59
CA ILE A 40 17.29 -6.46 -0.28
C ILE A 40 16.38 -7.20 0.71
N LEU A 41 15.10 -6.87 0.75
CA LEU A 41 14.12 -7.52 1.64
C LEU A 41 13.90 -9.00 1.29
N ASP A 42 13.90 -9.34 0.00
CA ASP A 42 13.81 -10.72 -0.47
C ASP A 42 15.05 -11.54 -0.08
N GLN A 43 16.24 -10.95 -0.13
CA GLN A 43 17.47 -11.59 0.33
C GLN A 43 17.45 -11.80 1.85
N LEU A 44 17.03 -10.79 2.61
CA LEU A 44 16.91 -10.88 4.06
C LEU A 44 15.93 -11.97 4.49
N ALA A 45 14.78 -12.11 3.80
CA ALA A 45 13.78 -13.12 4.11
C ALA A 45 14.28 -14.57 3.94
N GLN A 46 15.37 -14.78 3.21
CA GLN A 46 15.97 -16.10 2.98
C GLN A 46 17.05 -16.46 4.01
N LEU A 47 17.44 -15.54 4.88
CA LEU A 47 18.47 -15.78 5.89
C LEU A 47 17.95 -16.67 7.02
N PRO A 48 18.68 -17.74 7.40
CA PRO A 48 18.24 -18.66 8.45
C PRO A 48 18.20 -18.02 9.85
N GLU A 49 18.90 -16.90 10.06
CA GLU A 49 18.95 -16.15 11.32
C GLU A 49 17.70 -15.31 11.58
N ILE A 50 16.79 -15.17 10.60
CA ILE A 50 15.54 -14.42 10.79
C ILE A 50 14.60 -15.20 11.70
N LEU A 51 14.11 -14.52 12.73
CA LEU A 51 13.13 -15.09 13.65
C LEU A 51 11.81 -15.35 12.92
N GLN A 52 11.29 -16.56 13.08
CA GLN A 52 10.02 -16.99 12.48
C GLN A 52 8.80 -16.35 13.16
N PHE A 53 8.94 -15.88 14.40
CA PHE A 53 7.83 -15.33 15.15
C PHE A 53 8.29 -14.26 16.13
N ASN A 54 7.59 -13.13 16.15
CA ASN A 54 7.66 -12.17 17.24
C ASN A 54 6.26 -11.69 17.61
N LEU A 55 6.08 -11.36 18.89
CA LEU A 55 4.88 -10.72 19.43
C LEU A 55 4.55 -9.46 18.62
N GLN A 56 3.26 -9.17 18.47
CA GLN A 56 2.71 -8.04 17.72
C GLN A 56 3.44 -6.74 18.06
N ARG A 57 4.40 -6.36 17.22
CA ARG A 57 5.07 -5.06 17.30
C ARG A 57 4.31 -4.06 16.44
N PRO A 58 4.18 -2.80 16.88
CA PRO A 58 3.71 -1.75 16.01
C PRO A 58 4.69 -1.60 14.86
N HIS A 59 4.16 -1.51 13.64
CA HIS A 59 4.93 -1.02 12.52
C HIS A 59 4.93 0.50 12.56
N TYR A 60 5.98 1.12 12.05
CA TYR A 60 6.07 2.58 11.97
C TYR A 60 6.22 2.98 10.51
N CYS A 61 5.15 3.57 9.97
CA CYS A 61 5.15 4.18 8.66
C CYS A 61 4.78 5.66 8.74
N VAL A 62 5.47 6.46 7.95
CA VAL A 62 5.03 7.81 7.57
C VAL A 62 4.66 7.81 6.09
N SER A 63 4.12 8.91 5.58
CA SER A 63 3.74 9.00 4.18
C SER A 63 4.04 10.36 3.57
N VAL A 64 4.32 10.36 2.27
CA VAL A 64 4.56 11.57 1.47
C VAL A 64 3.49 11.67 0.38
N ALA A 65 2.94 12.87 0.18
CA ALA A 65 1.90 13.09 -0.82
C ALA A 65 2.45 12.96 -2.24
N LEU A 66 1.65 12.36 -3.13
CA LEU A 66 1.93 12.23 -4.56
C LEU A 66 0.98 13.15 -5.34
N PRO A 67 1.38 14.40 -5.61
CA PRO A 67 0.49 15.41 -6.21
C PRO A 67 -0.03 14.99 -7.59
N PHE A 68 0.73 14.17 -8.33
CA PHE A 68 0.36 13.67 -9.65
C PHE A 68 -0.75 12.60 -9.64
N LEU A 69 -1.11 12.06 -8.47
CA LEU A 69 -2.26 11.16 -8.30
C LEU A 69 -3.46 11.84 -7.65
N GLN A 70 -3.31 13.06 -7.14
CA GLN A 70 -4.41 13.77 -6.49
C GLN A 70 -5.57 13.98 -7.47
N GLU A 71 -6.78 13.87 -6.93
CA GLU A 71 -8.09 13.80 -7.57
C GLU A 71 -8.20 14.64 -8.86
N GLN A 72 -8.07 13.99 -10.01
CA GLN A 72 -8.55 14.53 -11.28
C GLN A 72 -9.96 14.04 -11.63
N ASP A 73 -10.40 12.94 -11.03
CA ASP A 73 -11.74 12.38 -11.20
C ASP A 73 -12.48 12.43 -9.86
N PRO A 74 -13.59 13.18 -9.77
CA PRO A 74 -14.36 13.30 -8.53
C PRO A 74 -15.12 12.03 -8.15
N ARG A 75 -15.18 11.02 -9.03
CA ARG A 75 -16.01 9.82 -8.82
C ARG A 75 -15.41 8.82 -7.86
N TYR A 76 -14.08 8.73 -7.77
CA TYR A 76 -13.46 7.76 -6.87
C TYR A 76 -12.22 8.35 -6.22
N PHE A 77 -12.15 8.21 -4.90
CA PHE A 77 -10.97 8.54 -4.12
C PHE A 77 -9.83 7.56 -4.42
N ALA A 78 -8.70 8.06 -4.91
CA ALA A 78 -7.46 7.28 -4.99
C ALA A 78 -6.54 7.69 -3.85
N TYR A 79 -6.08 6.74 -3.04
CA TYR A 79 -5.05 7.03 -2.05
C TYR A 79 -3.79 7.49 -2.77
N SER A 80 -3.37 8.72 -2.52
CA SER A 80 -2.36 9.41 -3.31
C SER A 80 -1.11 9.73 -2.48
N ARG A 81 -0.67 8.79 -1.63
CA ARG A 81 0.51 8.98 -0.78
C ARG A 81 1.43 7.76 -0.91
N ALA A 82 2.73 7.98 -0.99
CA ALA A 82 3.71 6.92 -0.89
C ALA A 82 4.05 6.69 0.59
N LEU A 83 4.26 5.44 0.96
CA LEU A 83 4.52 5.01 2.33
C LEU A 83 6.03 4.89 2.56
N ILE A 84 6.50 5.29 3.72
CA ILE A 84 7.91 5.21 4.12
C ILE A 84 7.95 4.43 5.43
N PHE A 85 8.55 3.25 5.43
CA PHE A 85 8.73 2.46 6.66
C PHE A 85 10.02 2.85 7.39
N SER A 86 9.99 2.79 8.72
CA SER A 86 11.14 3.07 9.58
C SER A 86 11.36 1.87 10.52
N PRO A 87 12.33 0.99 10.24
CA PRO A 87 12.60 -0.16 11.10
C PRO A 87 13.17 0.31 12.45
N LEU A 88 12.86 -0.43 13.52
CA LEU A 88 13.45 -0.20 14.83
C LEU A 88 14.89 -0.75 14.84
N ILE A 89 15.86 0.16 14.90
CA ILE A 89 17.29 -0.21 14.87
C ILE A 89 17.69 -0.82 16.21
N GLY A 90 18.44 -1.92 16.16
CA GLY A 90 19.02 -2.58 17.35
C GLY A 90 18.19 -3.75 17.88
N GLU A 91 16.98 -3.94 17.36
CA GLU A 91 16.15 -5.10 17.69
C GLU A 91 16.31 -6.23 16.67
N VAL A 92 15.97 -7.45 17.08
CA VAL A 92 15.95 -8.60 16.16
C VAL A 92 14.74 -8.50 15.25
N CYS A 93 14.99 -8.45 13.95
CA CYS A 93 13.94 -8.43 12.93
C CYS A 93 13.35 -9.83 12.72
N CYS A 94 12.03 -9.93 12.59
CA CYS A 94 11.34 -11.17 12.26
C CYS A 94 10.80 -11.19 10.83
N ILE A 95 10.43 -12.39 10.36
CA ILE A 95 9.91 -12.59 9.01
C ILE A 95 8.62 -11.79 8.74
N GLN A 96 7.80 -11.58 9.77
CA GLN A 96 6.58 -10.78 9.65
C GLN A 96 6.88 -9.30 9.36
N GLU A 97 7.89 -8.72 10.02
CA GLU A 97 8.33 -7.35 9.78
C GLU A 97 8.89 -7.19 8.37
N ILE A 98 9.74 -8.12 7.93
CA ILE A 98 10.29 -8.12 6.55
C ILE A 98 9.14 -8.20 5.53
N ALA A 99 8.16 -9.08 5.75
CA ALA A 99 7.00 -9.21 4.87
C ALA A 99 6.18 -7.91 4.80
N TYR A 100 5.99 -7.23 5.94
CA TYR A 100 5.32 -5.93 5.99
C TYR A 100 6.10 -4.86 5.22
N TYR A 101 7.41 -4.70 5.45
CA TYR A 101 8.23 -3.71 4.75
C TYR A 101 8.30 -3.97 3.25
N ARG A 102 8.36 -5.26 2.86
CA ARG A 102 8.30 -5.67 1.47
C ARG A 102 7.00 -5.26 0.82
N ALA A 103 5.87 -5.44 1.52
CA ALA A 103 4.58 -5.01 1.03
C ALA A 103 4.47 -3.50 0.87
N VAL A 104 5.05 -2.71 1.79
CA VAL A 104 5.15 -1.25 1.66
C VAL A 104 5.93 -0.85 0.40
N ALA A 105 7.07 -1.50 0.12
CA ALA A 105 7.83 -1.24 -1.09
C ALA A 105 7.04 -1.63 -2.37
N LEU A 106 6.41 -2.81 -2.39
CA LEU A 106 5.56 -3.26 -3.50
C LEU A 106 4.36 -2.32 -3.73
N PHE A 107 3.75 -1.81 -2.65
CA PHE A 107 2.68 -0.82 -2.73
C PHE A 107 3.17 0.44 -3.46
N ASN A 108 4.33 0.98 -3.09
CA ASN A 108 4.90 2.15 -3.75
C ASN A 108 5.24 1.89 -5.23
N ILE A 109 5.71 0.68 -5.59
CA ILE A 109 5.90 0.30 -7.01
C ILE A 109 4.56 0.28 -7.76
N GLY A 110 3.50 -0.23 -7.12
CA GLY A 110 2.13 -0.15 -7.62
C GLY A 110 1.70 1.29 -7.90
N MET A 111 1.96 2.19 -6.96
CA MET A 111 1.70 3.64 -7.09
C MET A 111 2.47 4.27 -8.26
N ALA A 112 3.75 3.92 -8.43
CA ALA A 112 4.59 4.37 -9.54
C ALA A 112 3.99 3.97 -10.91
N HIS A 113 3.53 2.72 -11.02
CA HIS A 113 2.88 2.23 -12.22
C HIS A 113 1.50 2.85 -12.46
N GLN A 114 0.73 3.12 -11.40
CA GLN A 114 -0.55 3.84 -11.49
C GLN A 114 -0.33 5.27 -12.00
N MET A 115 0.67 5.99 -11.47
CA MET A 115 1.09 7.31 -11.94
C MET A 115 1.42 7.29 -13.43
N LYS A 116 2.31 6.36 -13.84
CA LYS A 116 2.69 6.19 -15.24
C LYS A 116 1.48 5.85 -16.12
N GLY A 117 0.57 5.01 -15.62
CA GLY A 117 -0.65 4.61 -16.30
C GLY A 117 -1.61 5.78 -16.52
N LYS A 118 -1.82 6.62 -15.51
CA LYS A 118 -2.68 7.82 -15.60
C LYS A 118 -2.08 8.88 -16.52
N VAL A 119 -0.81 9.26 -16.28
CA VAL A 119 -0.14 10.33 -17.06
C VAL A 119 -0.01 9.96 -18.53
N LEU A 120 0.39 8.72 -18.84
CA LEU A 120 0.57 8.27 -20.23
C LEU A 120 -0.68 7.63 -20.85
N LYS A 121 -1.81 7.59 -20.13
CA LYS A 121 -3.03 6.86 -20.53
C LYS A 121 -2.74 5.43 -21.00
N CYS A 122 -1.85 4.73 -20.27
CA CYS A 122 -1.29 3.46 -20.68
C CYS A 122 -1.86 2.29 -19.87
N ILE A 123 -2.74 1.50 -20.49
CA ILE A 123 -3.39 0.32 -19.88
C ILE A 123 -2.36 -0.72 -19.41
N LYS A 124 -1.23 -0.88 -20.11
CA LYS A 124 -0.18 -1.82 -19.70
C LYS A 124 0.41 -1.46 -18.33
N SER A 125 0.62 -0.16 -18.07
CA SER A 125 1.11 0.32 -16.77
C SER A 125 0.04 0.14 -15.68
N GLN A 126 -1.23 0.40 -15.99
CA GLN A 126 -2.33 0.15 -15.06
C GLN A 126 -2.43 -1.34 -14.65
N ARG A 127 -2.30 -2.26 -15.61
CA ARG A 127 -2.25 -3.70 -15.31
C ARG A 127 -1.05 -4.09 -14.45
N LYS A 128 0.11 -3.45 -14.63
CA LYS A 128 1.27 -3.66 -13.75
C LYS A 128 0.98 -3.18 -12.34
N ALA A 129 0.36 -2.01 -12.18
CA ALA A 129 -0.02 -1.48 -10.88
C ALA A 129 -0.93 -2.47 -10.11
N ILE A 130 -1.96 -3.02 -10.77
CA ILE A 130 -2.82 -4.06 -10.18
C ILE A 130 -2.00 -5.26 -9.69
N ARG A 131 -1.08 -5.78 -10.51
CA ARG A 131 -0.23 -6.93 -10.12
C ARG A 131 0.63 -6.63 -8.88
N PHE A 132 1.15 -5.41 -8.76
CA PHE A 132 1.93 -5.01 -7.59
C PHE A 132 1.07 -4.81 -6.35
N PHE A 133 -0.16 -4.31 -6.49
CA PHE A 133 -1.13 -4.31 -5.38
C PHE A 133 -1.51 -5.72 -4.95
N ASP A 134 -1.70 -6.66 -5.88
CA ASP A 134 -1.94 -8.08 -5.56
C ASP A 134 -0.74 -8.71 -4.85
N SER A 135 0.48 -8.35 -5.26
CA SER A 135 1.72 -8.83 -4.63
C SER A 135 1.91 -8.26 -3.23
N CYS A 136 1.54 -6.98 -3.02
CA CYS A 136 1.49 -6.34 -1.70
C CYS A 136 0.49 -7.06 -0.78
N LEU A 137 -0.74 -7.28 -1.25
CA LEU A 137 -1.78 -7.99 -0.50
C LEU A 137 -1.35 -9.43 -0.16
N SER A 138 -0.70 -10.12 -1.09
CA SER A 138 -0.17 -11.47 -0.88
C SER A 138 0.95 -11.50 0.17
N ALA A 139 1.85 -10.52 0.15
CA ALA A 139 2.94 -10.40 1.12
C ALA A 139 2.44 -10.22 2.56
N ILE A 140 1.31 -9.53 2.74
CA ILE A 140 0.68 -9.31 4.06
C ILE A 140 -0.48 -10.25 4.36
N ALA A 141 -0.76 -11.26 3.54
CA ALA A 141 -1.92 -12.12 3.71
C ALA A 141 -1.89 -12.91 5.02
N LEU A 142 -0.69 -13.33 5.44
CA LEU A 142 -0.47 -14.13 6.67
C LEU A 142 -0.19 -13.30 7.92
N LEU A 143 -0.08 -11.97 7.77
CA LEU A 143 0.16 -11.10 8.92
C LEU A 143 -1.11 -11.00 9.79
N PRO A 144 -0.97 -10.95 11.13
CA PRO A 144 -2.10 -10.90 12.04
C PRO A 144 -3.08 -9.78 11.65
N ILE A 145 -4.37 -10.11 11.66
CA ILE A 145 -5.44 -9.12 11.55
C ILE A 145 -5.47 -8.33 12.87
N GLY A 146 -5.68 -7.01 12.81
CA GLY A 146 -5.68 -6.14 13.98
C GLY A 146 -4.34 -5.45 14.25
N SER A 147 -3.40 -5.43 13.29
CA SER A 147 -2.39 -4.38 13.23
C SER A 147 -2.94 -3.25 12.37
N GLN A 148 -3.25 -2.10 12.98
CA GLN A 148 -3.86 -0.94 12.31
C GLN A 148 -3.18 -0.62 10.98
N ASP A 149 -1.84 -0.53 10.97
CA ASP A 149 -1.05 -0.23 9.79
C ASP A 149 -1.17 -1.29 8.70
N THR A 150 -1.20 -2.56 9.08
CA THR A 150 -1.36 -3.67 8.12
C THR A 150 -2.76 -3.64 7.50
N ASP A 151 -3.78 -3.38 8.32
CA ASP A 151 -5.16 -3.29 7.84
C ASP A 151 -5.37 -2.07 6.94
N LEU A 152 -4.77 -0.92 7.28
CA LEU A 152 -4.81 0.28 6.45
C LEU A 152 -4.03 0.12 5.14
N LEU A 153 -2.89 -0.59 5.15
CA LEU A 153 -2.16 -0.95 3.93
C LEU A 153 -3.01 -1.84 3.01
N ARG A 154 -3.72 -2.84 3.56
CA ARG A 154 -4.66 -3.68 2.79
C ARG A 154 -5.77 -2.84 2.16
N VAL A 155 -6.38 -1.97 2.96
CA VAL A 155 -7.44 -1.04 2.52
C VAL A 155 -6.93 -0.14 1.38
N ALA A 156 -5.76 0.47 1.52
CA ALA A 156 -5.19 1.36 0.51
C ALA A 156 -4.87 0.62 -0.81
N ALA A 157 -4.29 -0.58 -0.73
CA ALA A 157 -3.98 -1.40 -1.91
C ALA A 157 -5.24 -1.83 -2.65
N LEU A 158 -6.26 -2.32 -1.92
CA LEU A 158 -7.56 -2.70 -2.51
C LEU A 158 -8.30 -1.50 -3.11
N ASN A 159 -8.30 -0.36 -2.41
CA ASN A 159 -8.92 0.87 -2.89
C ASN A 159 -8.30 1.32 -4.22
N ASN A 160 -6.98 1.42 -4.28
CA ASN A 160 -6.31 1.86 -5.50
C ASN A 160 -6.45 0.85 -6.64
N LYS A 161 -6.45 -0.45 -6.34
CA LYS A 161 -6.80 -1.50 -7.30
C LYS A 161 -8.21 -1.29 -7.86
N ALA A 162 -9.21 -1.05 -7.01
CA ALA A 162 -10.59 -0.80 -7.44
C ALA A 162 -10.71 0.42 -8.35
N VAL A 163 -10.03 1.52 -8.02
CA VAL A 163 -9.99 2.73 -8.87
C VAL A 163 -9.46 2.40 -10.26
N ILE A 164 -8.35 1.66 -10.35
CA ILE A 164 -7.76 1.30 -11.64
C ILE A 164 -8.68 0.36 -12.44
N LEU A 165 -9.33 -0.59 -11.78
CA LEU A 165 -10.29 -1.50 -12.42
C LEU A 165 -11.50 -0.73 -12.97
N SER A 166 -12.02 0.25 -12.21
CA SER A 166 -13.05 1.17 -12.67
C SER A 166 -12.59 2.00 -13.87
N ASP A 167 -11.36 2.55 -13.84
CA ASP A 167 -10.76 3.27 -14.98
C ASP A 167 -10.63 2.36 -16.23
N MET A 168 -10.49 1.06 -16.03
CA MET A 168 -10.41 0.04 -17.08
C MET A 168 -11.76 -0.57 -17.47
N MET A 169 -12.87 -0.08 -16.90
CA MET A 169 -14.24 -0.59 -17.09
C MET A 169 -14.46 -2.06 -16.64
N ASP A 170 -13.61 -2.56 -15.73
CA ASP A 170 -13.77 -3.87 -15.09
C ASP A 170 -14.53 -3.72 -13.76
N PHE A 171 -15.81 -3.37 -13.87
CA PHE A 171 -16.64 -2.99 -12.72
C PHE A 171 -16.90 -4.14 -11.74
N ASP A 172 -16.94 -5.38 -12.23
CA ASP A 172 -17.17 -6.55 -11.38
C ASP A 172 -15.99 -6.76 -10.42
N GLN A 173 -14.76 -6.71 -10.93
CA GLN A 173 -13.57 -6.83 -10.10
C GLN A 173 -13.37 -5.60 -9.20
N ALA A 174 -13.71 -4.41 -9.70
CA ALA A 174 -13.66 -3.19 -8.88
C ALA A 174 -14.59 -3.31 -7.67
N LYS A 175 -15.82 -3.82 -7.87
CA LYS A 175 -16.80 -4.05 -6.81
C LYS A 175 -16.31 -5.06 -5.78
N LEU A 176 -15.75 -6.20 -6.23
CA LEU A 176 -15.19 -7.21 -5.31
C LEU A 176 -14.09 -6.60 -4.42
N ALA A 177 -13.20 -5.78 -4.99
CA ALA A 177 -12.17 -5.10 -4.21
C ALA A 177 -12.77 -4.11 -3.19
N LEU A 178 -13.82 -3.36 -3.53
CA LEU A 178 -14.48 -2.43 -2.59
C LEU A 178 -15.29 -3.15 -1.50
N ASP A 179 -15.89 -4.30 -1.80
CA ASP A 179 -16.54 -5.13 -0.78
C ASP A 179 -15.51 -5.66 0.23
N GLU A 180 -14.30 -6.03 -0.22
CA GLU A 180 -13.19 -6.36 0.68
C GLU A 180 -12.71 -5.17 1.52
N VAL A 181 -12.62 -3.97 0.92
CA VAL A 181 -12.32 -2.74 1.67
C VAL A 181 -13.34 -2.56 2.79
N ARG A 182 -14.65 -2.67 2.49
CA ARG A 182 -15.74 -2.52 3.47
C ARG A 182 -15.59 -3.50 4.64
N GLY A 183 -15.19 -4.75 4.36
CA GLY A 183 -14.97 -5.77 5.38
C GLY A 183 -13.79 -5.45 6.31
N LYS A 184 -12.68 -4.97 5.75
CA LYS A 184 -11.44 -4.72 6.49
C LYS A 184 -11.43 -3.39 7.25
N TRP A 185 -12.07 -2.36 6.72
CA TRP A 185 -12.07 -1.02 7.34
C TRP A 185 -12.74 -1.00 8.73
N ARG A 186 -13.76 -1.83 8.95
CA ARG A 186 -14.42 -1.95 10.27
C ARG A 186 -13.45 -2.34 11.38
N HIS A 187 -12.46 -3.17 11.06
CA HIS A 187 -11.40 -3.56 12.01
C HIS A 187 -10.41 -2.42 12.25
N ALA A 188 -10.03 -1.69 11.19
CA ALA A 188 -9.12 -0.55 11.30
C ALA A 188 -9.68 0.60 12.16
N LEU A 189 -11.00 0.84 12.12
CA LEU A 189 -11.67 1.85 12.95
C LEU A 189 -11.76 1.51 14.44
N ALA A 190 -11.89 0.22 14.76
CA ALA A 190 -12.03 -0.20 16.15
C ALA A 190 -10.78 0.14 16.97
N GLN A 191 -9.67 0.41 16.29
CA GLN A 191 -8.41 0.87 16.84
C GLN A 191 -8.35 2.39 16.69
N GLN A 192 -8.16 3.12 17.79
CA GLN A 192 -8.05 4.58 17.76
C GLN A 192 -7.01 4.98 16.70
N LEU A 193 -7.40 5.83 15.75
CA LEU A 193 -6.50 6.32 14.70
C LEU A 193 -5.37 7.12 15.34
N THR A 194 -4.16 6.55 15.36
CA THR A 194 -2.96 7.31 15.68
C THR A 194 -2.54 8.11 14.46
N GLU A 195 -2.14 9.37 14.65
CA GLU A 195 -1.58 10.22 13.57
C GLU A 195 -0.34 9.54 12.98
N GLY A 196 -0.51 8.84 11.86
CA GLY A 196 0.52 8.04 11.21
C GLY A 196 0.52 8.21 9.69
N ALA A 197 0.80 7.13 8.95
CA ALA A 197 0.86 7.18 7.49
C ALA A 197 -0.48 7.51 6.79
N PHE A 198 -1.61 7.33 7.47
CA PHE A 198 -2.95 7.53 6.94
C PHE A 198 -3.63 8.68 7.68
N VAL A 199 -3.92 9.76 6.97
CA VAL A 199 -4.62 10.91 7.57
C VAL A 199 -6.12 10.69 7.53
N ARG A 200 -6.87 11.38 8.39
CA ARG A 200 -8.33 11.26 8.46
C ARG A 200 -9.02 11.42 7.09
N LYS A 201 -8.54 12.33 6.25
CA LYS A 201 -9.06 12.52 4.88
C LYS A 201 -8.94 11.26 4.02
N ASP A 202 -7.86 10.50 4.17
CA ASP A 202 -7.67 9.25 3.42
C ASP A 202 -8.74 8.22 3.81
N ILE A 203 -9.02 8.15 5.11
CA ILE A 203 -10.04 7.26 5.67
C ILE A 203 -11.44 7.63 5.16
N GLU A 204 -11.78 8.92 5.19
CA GLU A 204 -13.05 9.42 4.65
C GLU A 204 -13.20 9.09 3.15
N GLY A 205 -12.11 9.20 2.39
CA GLY A 205 -12.06 8.80 0.99
C GLY A 205 -12.32 7.30 0.76
N PHE A 206 -11.74 6.43 1.60
CA PHE A 206 -12.01 4.99 1.54
C PHE A 206 -13.49 4.68 1.81
N ILE A 207 -14.10 5.34 2.80
CA ILE A 207 -15.51 5.17 3.14
C ILE A 207 -16.39 5.56 1.95
N LEU A 208 -16.12 6.73 1.35
CA LEU A 208 -16.90 7.26 0.23
C LEU A 208 -16.97 6.25 -0.92
N ASN A 209 -15.82 5.71 -1.34
CA ASN A 209 -15.79 4.70 -2.41
C ASN A 209 -16.62 3.46 -2.08
N THR A 210 -16.62 3.00 -0.83
CA THR A 210 -17.44 1.85 -0.43
C THR A 210 -18.94 2.14 -0.36
N MET A 211 -19.34 3.39 -0.17
CA MET A 211 -20.75 3.80 -0.17
C MET A 211 -21.30 3.92 -1.58
N GLU A 212 -20.54 4.49 -2.51
CA GLU A 212 -20.97 4.66 -3.91
C GLU A 212 -21.05 3.33 -4.69
N SER A 213 -20.34 2.30 -4.23
CA SER A 213 -20.42 0.94 -4.80
C SER A 213 -21.74 0.19 -4.48
N VAL A 214 -22.59 0.75 -3.62
CA VAL A 214 -23.92 0.17 -3.32
C VAL A 214 -24.88 0.59 -4.43
N PRO A 215 -25.46 -0.33 -5.20
CA PRO A 215 -26.49 0.04 -6.17
C PRO A 215 -27.65 0.73 -5.44
N PRO A 216 -28.28 1.78 -6.03
CA PRO A 216 -29.40 2.44 -5.41
C PRO A 216 -30.47 1.40 -5.06
N THR A 217 -30.84 1.33 -3.79
CA THR A 217 -31.94 0.47 -3.34
C THR A 217 -33.20 0.84 -4.09
N ALA A 218 -34.03 -0.15 -4.48
CA ALA A 218 -35.23 0.04 -5.30
C ALA A 218 -36.21 1.13 -4.79
N ALA A 219 -36.13 1.53 -3.52
CA ALA A 219 -36.85 2.67 -2.96
C ALA A 219 -36.44 4.05 -3.53
N ALA A 220 -35.29 4.17 -4.18
CA ALA A 220 -34.83 5.38 -4.88
C ALA A 220 -35.22 5.41 -6.37
N CYS A 221 -35.84 4.33 -6.88
CA CYS A 221 -36.35 4.22 -8.25
C CYS A 221 -37.89 4.13 -8.31
N ALA A 222 -38.57 4.32 -7.18
CA ALA A 222 -40.03 4.40 -7.07
C ALA A 222 -40.44 5.87 -6.85
#